data_AF-A0A961PKW4-F1
#
_entry.id   AF-A0A961PKW4-F1
#
_cell.length_a   1.000
_cell.length_b   1.000
_cell.length_c   1.000
_cell.angle_alpha   90.00
_cell.angle_beta   90.00
_cell.angle_gamma   90.00
#
_symmetry.space_group_name_H-M   'P 1'
#
loop_
_entity.id
_entity.type
_entity.pdbx_description
1 polymer ?
#
loop_
_entity_poly.entity_id
_entity_poly.type
_entity_poly.pdbx_seq_one_letter_code
_entity_poly.pdbx_strand_id
1 'polypeptide(L)'
;MAANLDVQIKESQAQVAEAQAKISELTSRIETARAKAMSGDDIAIDIENATLDDVHKHTDLMNANIAELIMGLDDVTTGFSKDFDEMRSKTGWESFVGVFSKHRAESLRQERMRTANIDDKLQDLISKSDTIVALLQNQLDLLNDQKTKVETNLSSTLDDREVTVGELETVRAEIQGMDPKIIELENKIASTTDAAARTKLETELAALNQTYNELVQQEQVKLARSQTLERYIEKGKT
;
A
#
# COMPACT_ATOMS: atom_id res chain seq x y z
N MET A 1 3.20 35.43 4.76
CA MET A 1 2.82 34.00 4.89
C MET A 1 2.53 33.33 3.55
N ALA A 2 1.95 34.01 2.54
CA ALA A 2 1.65 33.40 1.23
C ALA A 2 2.85 32.74 0.49
N ALA A 3 4.06 33.30 0.61
CA ALA A 3 5.27 32.72 0.03
C ALA A 3 5.65 31.34 0.60
N ASN A 4 5.13 30.98 1.77
CA ASN A 4 5.37 29.66 2.37
C ASN A 4 4.46 28.59 1.74
N LEU A 5 3.21 28.95 1.44
CA LEU A 5 2.23 28.01 0.86
C LEU A 5 2.62 27.58 -0.56
N ASP A 6 3.18 28.48 -1.39
CA ASP A 6 3.68 28.10 -2.72
C ASP A 6 4.84 27.10 -2.67
N VAL A 7 5.72 27.25 -1.68
CA VAL A 7 6.83 26.34 -1.46
C VAL A 7 6.30 24.99 -0.99
N GLN A 8 5.39 24.99 -0.02
CA GLN A 8 4.75 23.77 0.49
C GLN A 8 3.97 23.02 -0.61
N ILE A 9 3.24 23.73 -1.49
CA ILE A 9 2.52 23.10 -2.61
C ILE A 9 3.52 22.41 -3.57
N LYS A 10 4.62 23.08 -3.91
CA LYS A 10 5.65 22.52 -4.80
C LYS A 10 6.38 21.33 -4.17
N GLU A 11 6.71 21.42 -2.88
CA GLU A 11 7.33 20.32 -2.14
C GLU A 11 6.39 19.12 -2.07
N SER A 12 5.10 19.34 -1.79
CA SER A 12 4.08 18.28 -1.78
C SER A 12 3.92 17.64 -3.16
N GLN A 13 3.90 18.42 -4.25
CA GLN A 13 3.88 17.90 -5.62
C GLN A 13 5.09 16.99 -5.92
N ALA A 14 6.29 17.42 -5.53
CA ALA A 14 7.52 16.65 -5.73
C ALA A 14 7.50 15.34 -4.93
N GLN A 15 7.05 15.39 -3.67
CA GLN A 15 6.94 14.21 -2.82
C GLN A 15 5.89 13.23 -3.33
N VAL A 16 4.75 13.70 -3.84
CA VAL A 16 3.72 12.84 -4.44
C VAL A 16 4.26 12.13 -5.68
N ALA A 17 5.00 12.84 -6.53
CA ALA A 17 5.63 12.24 -7.71
C ALA A 17 6.69 11.18 -7.33
N GLU A 18 7.50 11.45 -6.30
CA GLU A 18 8.47 10.49 -5.77
C GLU A 18 7.77 9.27 -5.15
N ALA A 19 6.69 9.47 -4.41
CA ALA A 19 5.87 8.41 -3.84
C ALA A 19 5.29 7.51 -4.94
N GLN A 20 4.72 8.11 -5.98
CA GLN A 20 4.17 7.37 -7.12
C GLN A 20 5.23 6.49 -7.78
N ALA A 21 6.44 7.02 -7.98
CA ALA A 21 7.55 6.25 -8.54
C ALA A 21 7.94 5.08 -7.63
N LYS A 22 8.12 5.32 -6.33
CA LYS A 22 8.48 4.27 -5.36
C LYS A 22 7.39 3.21 -5.26
N ILE A 23 6.12 3.60 -5.16
CA ILE A 23 5.03 2.62 -5.03
C ILE A 23 4.88 1.81 -6.32
N SER A 24 5.07 2.42 -7.50
CA SER A 24 5.08 1.66 -8.75
C SER A 24 6.22 0.63 -8.79
N GLU A 25 7.41 1.00 -8.32
CA GLU A 25 8.55 0.10 -8.24
C GLU A 25 8.27 -1.06 -7.26
N LEU A 26 7.72 -0.75 -6.08
CA LEU A 26 7.39 -1.74 -5.06
C LEU A 26 6.28 -2.69 -5.51
N THR A 27 5.24 -2.16 -6.16
CA THR A 27 4.17 -2.97 -6.74
C THR A 27 4.75 -3.94 -7.76
N SER A 28 5.64 -3.48 -8.63
CA SER A 28 6.31 -4.33 -9.63
C SER A 28 7.19 -5.41 -9.00
N ARG A 29 7.93 -5.07 -7.92
CA ARG A 29 8.73 -6.04 -7.17
C ARG A 29 7.85 -7.09 -6.49
N ILE A 30 6.73 -6.68 -5.90
CA ILE A 30 5.76 -7.59 -5.26
C ILE A 30 5.13 -8.52 -6.30
N GLU A 31 4.70 -8.00 -7.45
CA GLU A 31 4.16 -8.82 -8.55
C GLU A 31 5.21 -9.82 -9.07
N THR A 32 6.46 -9.40 -9.22
CA THR A 32 7.55 -10.29 -9.64
C THR A 32 7.85 -11.36 -8.60
N ALA A 33 7.90 -10.98 -7.31
CA ALA A 33 8.09 -11.93 -6.21
C ALA A 33 6.93 -12.92 -6.11
N ARG A 34 5.69 -12.46 -6.30
CA ARG A 34 4.49 -13.29 -6.35
C ARG A 34 4.54 -14.28 -7.51
N ALA A 35 4.88 -13.81 -8.72
CA ALA A 35 5.01 -14.68 -9.90
C ALA A 35 6.06 -15.79 -9.67
N LYS A 36 7.18 -15.46 -9.03
CA LYS A 36 8.22 -16.44 -8.65
C LYS A 36 7.78 -17.41 -7.56
N ALA A 37 7.07 -16.92 -6.53
CA ALA A 37 6.49 -17.77 -5.50
C ALA A 37 5.45 -18.75 -6.07
N MET A 38 4.70 -18.35 -7.10
CA MET A 38 3.77 -19.23 -7.82
C MET A 38 4.48 -20.25 -8.71
N SER A 39 5.67 -19.92 -9.26
CA SER A 39 6.44 -20.82 -10.13
C SER A 39 7.26 -21.87 -9.36
N GLY A 40 7.33 -21.79 -8.03
CA GLY A 40 8.05 -22.76 -7.19
C GLY A 40 9.58 -22.64 -7.23
N ASP A 41 10.12 -21.61 -7.89
CA ASP A 41 11.54 -21.29 -7.90
C ASP A 41 11.86 -20.34 -6.73
N ASP A 42 12.66 -20.86 -5.81
CA ASP A 42 13.19 -20.22 -4.59
C ASP A 42 12.21 -19.88 -3.46
N ILE A 43 12.19 -20.79 -2.48
CA ILE A 43 11.63 -20.63 -1.12
C ILE A 43 12.46 -19.62 -0.28
N ALA A 44 13.53 -19.06 -0.84
CA ALA A 44 14.43 -18.08 -0.22
C ALA A 44 14.20 -16.65 -0.70
N ILE A 45 12.96 -16.25 -1.03
CA ILE A 45 12.67 -14.82 -1.16
C ILE A 45 12.74 -14.21 0.24
N ASP A 46 13.79 -13.45 0.44
CA ASP A 46 14.02 -12.53 1.54
C ASP A 46 12.94 -11.43 1.52
N ILE A 47 11.70 -11.79 1.86
CA ILE A 47 10.58 -10.85 2.05
C ILE A 47 10.72 -10.18 3.44
N GLU A 48 11.88 -10.17 4.07
CA GLU A 48 11.94 -9.86 5.50
C GLU A 48 12.18 -8.38 5.82
N ASN A 49 12.77 -7.54 4.96
CA ASN A 49 13.20 -6.22 5.47
C ASN A 49 13.20 -5.02 4.54
N ALA A 50 12.38 -5.01 3.50
CA ALA A 50 12.20 -3.80 2.73
C ALA A 50 10.71 -3.62 2.41
N THR A 51 10.14 -2.47 2.77
CA THR A 51 9.26 -1.66 1.90
C THR A 51 7.77 -1.50 2.18
N LEU A 52 7.13 -2.21 3.12
CA LEU A 52 5.71 -1.90 3.46
C LEU A 52 5.60 -0.85 4.58
N ASP A 53 6.32 -1.01 5.69
CA ASP A 53 6.41 0.01 6.75
C ASP A 53 6.86 1.38 6.19
N ASP A 54 7.75 1.38 5.20
CA ASP A 54 8.23 2.61 4.58
C ASP A 54 7.16 3.25 3.69
N VAL A 55 6.30 2.48 3.03
CA VAL A 55 5.16 3.00 2.27
C VAL A 55 4.09 3.56 3.19
N HIS A 56 3.80 2.89 4.32
CA HIS A 56 2.84 3.39 5.31
C HIS A 56 3.34 4.69 5.95
N LYS A 57 4.59 4.72 6.41
CA LYS A 57 5.22 5.95 6.93
C LYS A 57 5.24 7.07 5.89
N HIS A 58 5.51 6.75 4.63
CA HIS A 58 5.50 7.73 3.55
C HIS A 58 4.08 8.25 3.23
N THR A 59 3.07 7.39 3.34
CA THR A 59 1.65 7.77 3.18
C THR A 59 1.19 8.65 4.33
N ASP A 60 1.59 8.34 5.56
CA ASP A 60 1.30 9.15 6.75
C ASP A 60 1.96 10.53 6.67
N LEU A 61 3.22 10.61 6.23
CA LEU A 61 3.91 11.87 5.97
C LEU A 61 3.20 12.69 4.87
N MET A 62 2.71 12.02 3.83
CA MET A 62 1.97 12.68 2.74
C MET A 62 0.62 13.24 3.22
N ASN A 63 -0.13 12.47 4.02
CA ASN A 63 -1.38 12.89 4.63
C ASN A 63 -1.17 14.08 5.59
N ALA A 64 -0.08 14.06 6.37
CA ALA A 64 0.28 15.16 7.25
C ALA A 64 0.59 16.45 6.47
N ASN A 65 1.35 16.35 5.38
CA ASN A 65 1.70 17.50 4.54
C ASN A 65 0.47 18.12 3.86
N ILE A 66 -0.52 17.31 3.48
CA ILE A 66 -1.79 17.81 2.93
C ILE A 66 -2.63 18.51 3.98
N ALA A 67 -2.70 17.97 5.20
CA ALA A 67 -3.39 18.64 6.29
C ALA A 67 -2.78 20.02 6.54
N GLU A 68 -1.46 20.13 6.49
CA GLU A 68 -0.74 21.41 6.57
C GLU A 68 -1.06 22.35 5.40
N LEU A 69 -1.20 21.83 4.17
CA LEU A 69 -1.63 22.63 3.01
C LEU A 69 -3.06 23.16 3.15
N ILE A 70 -3.99 22.33 3.64
CA ILE A 70 -5.38 22.72 3.85
C ILE A 70 -5.46 23.78 4.97
N MET A 71 -4.76 23.57 6.08
CA MET A 71 -4.68 24.54 7.17
C MET A 71 -4.01 25.85 6.72
N GLY A 72 -2.91 25.77 5.96
CA GLY A 72 -2.23 26.94 5.42
C GLY A 72 -3.10 27.72 4.43
N LEU A 73 -3.92 27.05 3.62
CA LEU A 73 -4.90 27.70 2.75
C LEU A 73 -5.99 28.40 3.57
N ASP A 74 -6.48 27.79 4.66
CA ASP A 74 -7.46 28.39 5.57
C ASP A 74 -6.90 29.65 6.26
N ASP A 75 -5.64 29.62 6.70
CA ASP A 75 -4.95 30.77 7.27
C ASP A 75 -4.81 31.93 6.26
N VAL A 76 -4.47 31.62 5.00
CA VAL A 76 -4.38 32.63 3.93
C VAL A 76 -5.78 33.18 3.60
N THR A 77 -6.81 32.34 3.60
CA THR A 77 -8.21 32.74 3.37
C THR A 77 -8.74 33.64 4.48
N THR A 78 -8.43 33.31 5.74
CA THR A 78 -8.79 34.10 6.92
C THR A 78 -8.04 35.44 6.93
N GLY A 79 -6.74 35.42 6.60
CA GLY A 79 -5.93 36.63 6.44
C GLY A 79 -6.47 37.53 5.32
N PHE A 80 -6.84 36.96 4.17
CA PHE A 80 -7.47 37.69 3.07
C PHE A 80 -8.81 38.30 3.48
N SER A 81 -9.66 37.56 4.21
CA SER A 81 -10.96 38.06 4.67
C SER A 81 -10.79 39.27 5.60
N LYS A 82 -9.81 39.21 6.50
CA LYS A 82 -9.47 40.32 7.40
C LYS A 82 -8.93 41.52 6.62
N ASP A 83 -8.00 41.31 5.68
CA ASP A 83 -7.47 42.35 4.81
C ASP A 83 -8.62 43.00 4.00
N PHE A 84 -9.55 42.20 3.49
CA PHE A 84 -10.70 42.66 2.73
C PHE A 84 -11.67 43.49 3.58
N ASP A 85 -11.92 43.11 4.83
CA ASP A 85 -12.75 43.87 5.77
C ASP A 85 -12.08 45.21 6.18
N GLU A 86 -10.76 45.22 6.37
CA GLU A 86 -9.95 46.43 6.57
C GLU A 86 -9.94 47.34 5.32
N MET A 87 -10.04 46.74 4.14
CA MET A 87 -10.21 47.46 2.87
C MET A 87 -11.60 48.05 2.68
N ARG A 88 -12.63 47.33 3.12
CA ARG A 88 -14.02 47.77 3.07
C ARG A 88 -14.30 48.88 4.09
N SER A 89 -13.68 48.85 5.26
CA SER A 89 -13.85 49.89 6.28
C SER A 89 -13.10 51.18 5.92
N LYS A 90 -13.56 52.33 6.46
CA LYS A 90 -12.89 53.61 6.23
C LYS A 90 -11.62 53.66 7.07
N THR A 91 -10.51 54.06 6.46
CA THR A 91 -9.29 54.34 7.23
C THR A 91 -9.50 55.49 8.20
N GLY A 92 -8.64 55.62 9.22
CA GLY A 92 -8.70 56.75 10.16
C GLY A 92 -8.61 58.11 9.45
N TRP A 93 -7.85 58.18 8.36
CA TRP A 93 -7.73 59.36 7.50
C TRP A 93 -8.97 59.59 6.62
N GLU A 94 -9.52 58.54 6.01
CA GLU A 94 -10.77 58.61 5.23
C GLU A 94 -11.98 58.99 6.12
N SER A 95 -12.00 58.52 7.38
CA SER A 95 -13.02 58.88 8.36
C SER A 95 -12.90 60.34 8.77
N PHE A 96 -11.68 60.82 9.01
CA PHE A 96 -11.40 62.23 9.31
C PHE A 96 -11.80 63.16 8.15
N VAL A 97 -11.40 62.83 6.92
CA VAL A 97 -11.83 63.56 5.72
C VAL A 97 -13.35 63.46 5.52
N GLY A 98 -13.96 62.34 5.90
CA GLY A 98 -15.40 62.11 5.80
C GLY A 98 -16.27 62.99 6.70
N VAL A 99 -15.71 63.51 7.80
CA VAL A 99 -16.35 64.54 8.65
C VAL A 99 -16.48 65.86 7.90
N PHE A 100 -15.52 66.19 7.03
CA PHE A 100 -15.49 67.45 6.26
C PHE A 100 -16.08 67.32 4.85
N SER A 101 -15.88 66.18 4.18
CA SER A 101 -16.37 65.91 2.83
C SER A 101 -16.63 64.42 2.61
N LYS A 102 -17.91 64.05 2.58
CA LYS A 102 -18.35 62.67 2.30
C LYS A 102 -17.91 62.20 0.91
N HIS A 103 -17.95 63.08 -0.08
CA HIS A 103 -17.61 62.75 -1.46
C HIS A 103 -16.11 62.48 -1.65
N ARG A 104 -15.26 63.29 -1.00
CA ARG A 104 -13.79 63.12 -1.07
C ARG A 104 -13.30 61.90 -0.28
N ALA A 105 -13.94 61.57 0.83
CA ALA A 105 -13.66 60.34 1.56
C ALA A 105 -14.04 59.09 0.75
N GLU A 106 -15.15 59.13 0.01
CA GLU A 106 -15.57 58.00 -0.83
C GLU A 106 -14.68 57.83 -2.06
N SER A 107 -14.22 58.93 -2.69
CA SER A 107 -13.30 58.85 -3.83
C SER A 107 -11.95 58.23 -3.42
N LEU A 108 -11.40 58.61 -2.27
CA LEU A 108 -10.15 58.03 -1.73
C LEU A 108 -10.29 56.53 -1.43
N ARG A 109 -11.44 56.13 -0.89
CA ARG A 109 -11.75 54.72 -0.63
C ARG A 109 -11.90 53.92 -1.92
N GLN A 110 -12.58 54.46 -2.93
CA GLN A 110 -12.71 53.82 -4.25
C GLN A 110 -11.36 53.70 -4.95
N GLU A 111 -10.50 54.71 -4.85
CA GLU A 111 -9.15 54.69 -5.38
C GLU A 111 -8.33 53.58 -4.69
N ARG A 112 -8.33 53.51 -3.36
CA ARG A 112 -7.68 52.42 -2.62
C ARG A 112 -8.23 51.03 -2.96
N MET A 113 -9.54 50.89 -3.07
CA MET A 113 -10.18 49.63 -3.50
C MET A 113 -9.76 49.22 -4.92
N ARG A 114 -9.59 50.18 -5.83
CA ARG A 114 -9.21 49.93 -7.22
C ARG A 114 -7.71 49.64 -7.38
N THR A 115 -6.86 50.24 -6.54
CA THR A 115 -5.41 50.02 -6.58
C THR A 115 -4.97 48.77 -5.80
N ALA A 116 -5.81 48.27 -4.89
CA ALA A 116 -5.59 46.96 -4.31
C ALA A 116 -6.16 45.91 -5.26
N ASN A 117 -5.27 45.09 -5.80
CA ASN A 117 -5.59 43.99 -6.69
C ASN A 117 -6.29 42.85 -5.93
N ILE A 118 -7.54 43.06 -5.51
CA ILE A 118 -8.36 42.08 -4.79
C ILE A 118 -8.65 40.89 -5.69
N ASP A 119 -8.95 41.14 -6.97
CA ASP A 119 -9.24 40.09 -7.96
C ASP A 119 -8.03 39.18 -8.17
N ASP A 120 -6.81 39.73 -8.31
CA ASP A 120 -5.58 38.94 -8.45
C ASP A 120 -5.34 38.04 -7.22
N LYS A 121 -5.59 38.55 -6.01
CA LYS A 121 -5.43 37.79 -4.75
C LYS A 121 -6.48 36.67 -4.62
N LEU A 122 -7.73 36.93 -4.99
CA LEU A 122 -8.79 35.91 -5.00
C LEU A 122 -8.48 34.84 -6.05
N GLN A 123 -8.03 35.24 -7.24
CA GLN A 123 -7.67 34.32 -8.29
C GLN A 123 -6.47 33.45 -7.91
N ASP A 124 -5.48 34.00 -7.21
CA ASP A 124 -4.36 33.24 -6.64
C ASP A 124 -4.82 32.22 -5.60
N LEU A 125 -5.71 32.61 -4.69
CA LEU A 125 -6.27 31.72 -3.67
C LEU A 125 -7.06 30.55 -4.29
N ILE A 126 -7.91 30.85 -5.28
CA ILE A 126 -8.67 29.86 -6.04
C ILE A 126 -7.71 28.91 -6.77
N SER A 127 -6.70 29.45 -7.44
CA SER A 127 -5.71 28.65 -8.17
C SER A 127 -4.93 27.69 -7.26
N LYS A 128 -4.57 28.14 -6.05
CA LYS A 128 -3.92 27.30 -5.02
C LYS A 128 -4.88 26.22 -4.50
N SER A 129 -6.14 26.58 -4.24
CA SER A 129 -7.19 25.64 -3.83
C SER A 129 -7.39 24.55 -4.88
N ASP A 130 -7.56 24.94 -6.15
CA ASP A 130 -7.73 24.01 -7.27
C ASP A 130 -6.52 23.07 -7.40
N THR A 131 -5.31 23.57 -7.18
CA THR A 131 -4.09 22.76 -7.17
C THR A 131 -4.08 21.73 -6.04
N ILE A 132 -4.49 22.12 -4.83
CA ILE A 132 -4.58 21.22 -3.67
C ILE A 132 -5.66 20.16 -3.89
N VAL A 133 -6.82 20.55 -4.44
CA VAL A 133 -7.89 19.61 -4.81
C VAL A 133 -7.42 18.61 -5.86
N ALA A 134 -6.70 19.05 -6.89
CA ALA A 134 -6.13 18.16 -7.89
C ALA A 134 -5.11 17.17 -7.29
N LEU A 135 -4.28 17.61 -6.35
CA LEU A 135 -3.37 16.73 -5.61
C LEU A 135 -4.12 15.66 -4.82
N LEU A 136 -5.15 16.06 -4.08
CA LEU A 136 -6.01 15.15 -3.32
C LEU A 136 -6.69 14.11 -4.21
N GLN A 137 -7.24 14.55 -5.34
CA GLN A 137 -7.89 13.65 -6.29
C GLN A 137 -6.90 12.62 -6.86
N ASN A 138 -5.72 13.08 -7.30
CA ASN A 138 -4.69 12.19 -7.83
C ASN A 138 -4.22 11.14 -6.81
N GLN A 139 -4.12 11.51 -5.54
CA GLN A 139 -3.77 10.57 -4.47
C GLN A 139 -4.89 9.59 -4.17
N LEU A 140 -6.14 10.06 -4.15
CA LEU A 140 -7.30 9.20 -3.97
C LEU A 140 -7.39 8.16 -5.10
N ASP A 141 -7.19 8.59 -6.34
CA ASP A 141 -7.20 7.71 -7.50
C ASP A 141 -6.09 6.65 -7.40
N LEU A 142 -4.87 7.06 -7.02
CA LEU A 142 -3.74 6.15 -6.79
C LEU A 142 -4.04 5.12 -5.68
N LEU A 143 -4.62 5.56 -4.56
CA LEU A 143 -4.98 4.69 -3.44
C LEU A 143 -6.07 3.70 -3.83
N ASN A 144 -7.07 4.13 -4.60
CA ASN A 144 -8.13 3.26 -5.10
C ASN A 144 -7.59 2.19 -6.07
N ASP A 145 -6.67 2.56 -6.94
CA ASP A 145 -5.99 1.64 -7.86
C ASP A 145 -5.19 0.58 -7.09
N GLN A 146 -4.40 1.02 -6.10
CA GLN A 146 -3.60 0.12 -5.26
C GLN A 146 -4.48 -0.80 -4.43
N LYS A 147 -5.54 -0.28 -3.82
CA LYS A 147 -6.54 -1.07 -3.10
C LYS A 147 -7.10 -2.19 -3.97
N THR A 148 -7.53 -1.86 -5.19
CA THR A 148 -8.10 -2.85 -6.13
C THR A 148 -7.08 -3.94 -6.47
N LYS A 149 -5.81 -3.58 -6.67
CA LYS A 149 -4.72 -4.55 -6.93
C LYS A 149 -4.45 -5.43 -5.72
N VAL A 150 -4.38 -4.87 -4.52
CA VAL A 150 -4.15 -5.63 -3.28
C VAL A 150 -5.31 -6.58 -3.02
N GLU A 151 -6.56 -6.13 -3.17
CA GLU A 151 -7.75 -6.98 -3.02
C GLU A 151 -7.72 -8.17 -4.00
N THR A 152 -7.40 -7.91 -5.28
CA THR A 152 -7.29 -8.97 -6.30
C THR A 152 -6.15 -9.95 -5.98
N ASN A 153 -4.99 -9.43 -5.59
CA ASN A 153 -3.83 -10.25 -5.23
C ASN A 153 -4.09 -11.08 -3.97
N LEU A 154 -4.73 -10.51 -2.96
CA LEU A 154 -5.06 -11.18 -1.71
C LEU A 154 -6.07 -12.30 -1.95
N SER A 155 -7.13 -12.03 -2.72
CA SER A 155 -8.11 -13.06 -3.11
C SER A 155 -7.43 -14.23 -3.81
N SER A 156 -6.60 -13.95 -4.83
CA SER A 156 -5.92 -15.03 -5.56
C SER A 156 -4.90 -15.78 -4.70
N THR A 157 -4.22 -15.10 -3.76
CA THR A 157 -3.30 -15.75 -2.81
C THR A 157 -4.03 -16.64 -1.80
N LEU A 158 -5.25 -16.25 -1.39
CA LEU A 158 -6.12 -17.08 -0.55
C LEU A 158 -6.54 -18.35 -1.30
N ASP A 159 -6.96 -18.22 -2.55
CA ASP A 159 -7.31 -19.36 -3.40
C ASP A 159 -6.10 -20.31 -3.58
N ASP A 160 -4.91 -19.76 -3.87
CA ASP A 160 -3.68 -20.54 -4.00
C ASP A 160 -3.32 -21.28 -2.70
N ARG A 161 -3.55 -20.65 -1.55
CA ARG A 161 -3.32 -21.27 -0.23
C ARG A 161 -4.33 -22.37 0.03
N GLU A 162 -5.60 -22.16 -0.29
CA GLU A 162 -6.64 -23.19 -0.15
C GLU A 162 -6.28 -24.44 -0.95
N VAL A 163 -5.88 -24.27 -2.22
CA VAL A 163 -5.40 -25.37 -3.07
C VAL A 163 -4.18 -26.07 -2.46
N THR A 164 -3.17 -25.30 -2.04
CA THR A 164 -1.94 -25.84 -1.45
C THR A 164 -2.22 -26.62 -0.16
N VAL A 165 -3.14 -26.14 0.68
CA VAL A 165 -3.54 -26.81 1.93
C VAL A 165 -4.31 -28.09 1.63
N GLY A 166 -5.27 -28.08 0.71
CA GLY A 166 -5.99 -29.30 0.32
C GLY A 166 -5.07 -30.37 -0.28
N GLU A 167 -4.10 -29.94 -1.08
CA GLU A 167 -3.04 -30.80 -1.58
C GLU A 167 -2.12 -31.35 -0.49
N LEU A 168 -1.77 -30.55 0.52
CA LEU A 168 -0.98 -30.96 1.68
C LEU A 168 -1.73 -31.99 2.52
N GLU A 169 -3.03 -31.80 2.73
CA GLU A 169 -3.90 -32.75 3.43
C GLU A 169 -3.98 -34.09 2.69
N THR A 170 -4.05 -34.06 1.36
CA THR A 170 -4.04 -35.28 0.52
C THR A 170 -2.72 -36.03 0.68
N VAL A 171 -1.57 -35.35 0.58
CA VAL A 171 -0.25 -35.97 0.77
C VAL A 171 -0.11 -36.55 2.18
N ARG A 172 -0.57 -35.83 3.21
CA ARG A 172 -0.57 -36.35 4.59
C ARG A 172 -1.42 -37.61 4.74
N ALA A 173 -2.59 -37.66 4.11
CA ALA A 173 -3.44 -38.84 4.13
C ALA A 173 -2.79 -40.04 3.43
N GLU A 174 -2.08 -39.82 2.32
CA GLU A 174 -1.32 -40.85 1.62
C GLU A 174 -0.16 -41.39 2.46
N ILE A 175 0.62 -40.51 3.10
CA ILE A 175 1.71 -40.87 4.03
C ILE A 175 1.15 -41.75 5.17
N GLN A 176 0.08 -41.28 5.84
CA GLN A 176 -0.58 -42.02 6.92
C GLN A 176 -1.15 -43.37 6.45
N GLY A 177 -1.59 -43.46 5.19
CA GLY A 177 -2.06 -44.69 4.57
C GLY A 177 -0.95 -45.67 4.16
N MET A 178 0.30 -45.19 4.06
CA MET A 178 1.48 -46.01 3.78
C MET A 178 2.08 -46.63 5.03
N ASP A 179 2.06 -45.92 6.16
CA ASP A 179 2.54 -46.42 7.46
C ASP A 179 2.06 -47.85 7.78
N PRO A 180 0.75 -48.19 7.74
CA PRO A 180 0.30 -49.55 8.02
C PRO A 180 0.78 -50.57 6.98
N LYS A 181 0.95 -50.17 5.71
CA LYS A 181 1.43 -51.06 4.63
C LYS A 181 2.91 -51.39 4.80
N ILE A 182 3.72 -50.40 5.21
CA ILE A 182 5.13 -50.57 5.55
C ILE A 182 5.24 -51.55 6.73
N ILE A 183 4.49 -51.30 7.80
CA ILE A 183 4.48 -52.16 9.00
C ILE A 183 4.03 -53.59 8.66
N GLU A 184 3.02 -53.76 7.80
CA GLU A 184 2.57 -55.08 7.36
C GLU A 184 3.66 -55.84 6.57
N LEU A 185 4.36 -55.15 5.67
CA LEU A 185 5.49 -55.72 4.92
C LEU A 185 6.67 -56.08 5.84
N GLU A 186 7.02 -55.22 6.79
CA GLU A 186 8.07 -55.48 7.78
C GLU A 186 7.74 -56.72 8.62
N ASN A 187 6.50 -56.85 9.09
CA ASN A 187 6.04 -58.03 9.83
C ASN A 187 6.08 -59.30 8.96
N LYS A 188 5.67 -59.22 7.69
CA LYS A 188 5.77 -60.35 6.74
C LYS A 188 7.22 -60.77 6.51
N ILE A 189 8.13 -59.82 6.31
CA ILE A 189 9.58 -60.07 6.18
C ILE A 189 10.11 -60.76 7.43
N ALA A 190 9.77 -60.25 8.63
CA ALA A 190 10.21 -60.81 9.90
C ALA A 190 9.71 -62.26 10.10
N SER A 191 8.52 -62.60 9.61
CA SER A 191 7.94 -63.95 9.70
C SER A 191 8.41 -64.93 8.60
N THR A 192 9.06 -64.44 7.54
CA THR A 192 9.45 -65.26 6.38
C THR A 192 10.82 -65.88 6.57
N THR A 193 10.90 -67.22 6.53
CA THR A 193 12.14 -68.00 6.67
C THR A 193 12.78 -68.38 5.33
N ASP A 194 12.02 -68.37 4.23
CA ASP A 194 12.55 -68.64 2.89
C ASP A 194 13.33 -67.43 2.34
N ALA A 195 14.57 -67.68 1.89
CA ALA A 195 15.47 -66.61 1.44
C ALA A 195 14.97 -65.93 0.15
N ALA A 196 14.41 -66.70 -0.79
CA ALA A 196 13.93 -66.14 -2.07
C ALA A 196 12.66 -65.30 -1.89
N ALA A 197 11.72 -65.77 -1.06
CA ALA A 197 10.52 -65.01 -0.70
C ALA A 197 10.87 -63.74 0.09
N ARG A 198 11.84 -63.81 1.00
CA ARG A 198 12.29 -62.65 1.77
C ARG A 198 12.89 -61.56 0.87
N THR A 199 13.75 -61.91 -0.09
CA THR A 199 14.34 -60.91 -1.01
C THR A 199 13.27 -60.19 -1.85
N LYS A 200 12.20 -60.88 -2.24
CA LYS A 200 11.08 -60.24 -2.96
C LYS A 200 10.36 -59.22 -2.08
N LEU A 201 10.05 -59.58 -0.84
CA LEU A 201 9.41 -58.66 0.10
C LEU A 201 10.31 -57.48 0.48
N GLU A 202 11.61 -57.68 0.62
CA GLU A 202 12.58 -56.59 0.84
C GLU A 202 12.65 -55.64 -0.38
N THR A 203 12.47 -56.16 -1.59
CA THR A 203 12.38 -55.32 -2.81
C THR A 203 11.08 -54.49 -2.84
N GLU A 204 9.95 -55.09 -2.45
CA GLU A 204 8.67 -54.38 -2.32
C GLU A 204 8.73 -53.31 -1.22
N LEU A 205 9.34 -53.62 -0.08
CA LEU A 205 9.56 -52.65 1.00
C LEU A 205 10.45 -51.49 0.55
N ALA A 206 11.53 -51.76 -0.21
CA ALA A 206 12.39 -50.72 -0.74
C ALA A 206 11.64 -49.77 -1.70
N ALA A 207 10.82 -50.31 -2.60
CA ALA A 207 9.99 -49.51 -3.50
C ALA A 207 8.94 -48.66 -2.74
N LEU A 208 8.34 -49.24 -1.70
CA LEU A 208 7.37 -48.54 -0.86
C LEU A 208 8.04 -47.41 -0.04
N ASN A 209 9.23 -47.66 0.52
CA ASN A 209 10.02 -46.66 1.23
C ASN A 209 10.49 -45.53 0.31
N GLN A 210 10.83 -45.83 -0.95
CA GLN A 210 11.14 -44.79 -1.94
C GLN A 210 9.94 -43.86 -2.15
N THR A 211 8.76 -44.45 -2.39
CA THR A 211 7.52 -43.69 -2.58
C THR A 211 7.17 -42.86 -1.33
N TYR A 212 7.38 -43.43 -0.14
CA TYR A 212 7.13 -42.75 1.13
C TYR A 212 8.05 -41.53 1.30
N ASN A 213 9.35 -41.68 1.02
CA ASN A 213 10.30 -40.58 1.08
C ASN A 213 9.98 -39.46 0.08
N GLU A 214 9.52 -39.82 -1.12
CA GLU A 214 9.07 -38.86 -2.14
C GLU A 214 7.85 -38.06 -1.64
N LEU A 215 6.85 -38.72 -1.03
CA LEU A 215 5.68 -38.05 -0.46
C LEU A 215 6.05 -37.14 0.72
N VAL A 216 6.94 -37.58 1.61
CA VAL A 216 7.42 -36.75 2.72
C VAL A 216 8.15 -35.51 2.20
N GLN A 217 8.94 -35.63 1.14
CA GLN A 217 9.57 -34.48 0.50
C GLN A 217 8.51 -33.53 -0.09
N GLN A 218 7.49 -34.06 -0.75
CA GLN A 218 6.37 -33.26 -1.27
C GLN A 218 5.62 -32.55 -0.14
N GLU A 219 5.39 -33.21 1.00
CA GLU A 219 4.76 -32.60 2.18
C GLU A 219 5.56 -31.37 2.65
N GLN A 220 6.88 -31.49 2.76
CA GLN A 220 7.75 -30.39 3.19
C GLN A 220 7.69 -29.20 2.22
N VAL A 221 7.69 -29.46 0.91
CA VAL A 221 7.57 -28.41 -0.11
C VAL A 221 6.22 -27.71 -0.02
N LYS A 222 5.13 -28.47 0.10
CA LYS A 222 3.76 -27.90 0.20
C LYS A 222 3.55 -27.13 1.50
N LEU A 223 4.12 -27.61 2.61
CA LEU A 223 4.10 -26.91 3.90
C LEU A 223 4.84 -25.57 3.82
N ALA A 224 6.06 -25.57 3.25
CA ALA A 224 6.84 -24.34 3.06
C ALA A 224 6.09 -23.34 2.17
N ARG A 225 5.49 -23.81 1.07
CA ARG A 225 4.64 -22.98 0.19
C ARG A 225 3.46 -22.38 0.95
N SER A 226 2.74 -23.18 1.74
CA SER A 226 1.61 -22.71 2.55
C SER A 226 2.02 -21.62 3.55
N GLN A 227 3.16 -21.78 4.22
CA GLN A 227 3.68 -20.78 5.17
C GLN A 227 4.09 -19.47 4.48
N THR A 228 4.65 -19.55 3.28
CA THR A 228 4.98 -18.37 2.48
C THR A 228 3.71 -17.63 2.04
N LEU A 229 2.69 -18.36 1.56
CA LEU A 229 1.40 -17.75 1.19
C LEU A 229 0.69 -17.11 2.39
N GLU A 230 0.79 -17.72 3.57
CA GLU A 230 0.24 -17.16 4.81
C GLU A 230 0.90 -15.82 5.19
N ARG A 231 2.23 -15.73 5.07
CA ARG A 231 2.95 -14.46 5.26
C ARG A 231 2.52 -13.39 4.26
N TYR A 232 2.25 -13.75 3.01
CA TYR A 232 1.70 -12.81 2.02
C TYR A 232 0.29 -12.34 2.38
N ILE A 233 -0.56 -13.24 2.89
CA ILE A 233 -1.92 -12.90 3.34
C ILE A 233 -1.88 -11.95 4.53
N GLU A 234 -1.01 -12.18 5.52
CA GLU A 234 -0.86 -11.27 6.66
C GLU A 234 -0.42 -9.88 6.22
N LYS A 235 0.53 -9.80 5.29
CA LYS A 235 1.00 -8.53 4.72
C LYS A 235 -0.03 -7.80 3.86
N GLY A 236 -0.94 -8.54 3.20
CA GLY A 236 -2.01 -7.94 2.40
C GLY A 236 -3.21 -7.43 3.21
N LYS A 237 -3.28 -7.74 4.51
CA LYS A 237 -4.36 -7.29 5.41
C LYS A 237 -4.10 -5.92 6.04
N THR A 238 -2.83 -5.52 6.15
CA THR A 238 -2.39 -4.22 6.66
C THR A 238 -2.34 -3.20 5.54
#